data_AF-A0A7W1VWU4-F1
#
_entry.id   AF-A0A7W1VWU4-F1
#
_cell.length_a   1.000
_cell.length_b   1.000
_cell.length_c   1.000
_cell.angle_alpha   90.00
_cell.angle_beta   90.00
_cell.angle_gamma   90.00
#
_symmetry.space_group_name_H-M   'P 1'
#
loop_
_entity.id
_entity.type
_entity.pdbx_description
1 polymer ?
#
loop_
_entity_poly.entity_id
_entity_poly.type
_entity_poly.pdbx_seq_one_letter_code
_entity_poly.pdbx_strand_id
1 'polypeptide(L)'
;MPETTVRLATSLDATALIELLASVLGQDYPAKEVYDPAWMAAQLEEGAGQETWIAEVNGVLQASISVLRPGEWNSNPVLNLGRNLFRSEALTNGSAKALLHKIDELANERNQTVVLRIPVSDSRQQIFFENSGYVCVGYQPFKHMLQSRMGMLFYVRQCHAVLTTRMPMSESLSQISELAKLAFEGLNITNPLSVRDGATGYPLQSDVKIHEASFEDYQLWRTHVESSNPPIEISGTFNLGFGFMRIPTNAPTHTLLAQREETIVAGLAFNFDEHDRCLRIIDAFSTDDLSMGALMQNATKLAQEQYTAIYVELDILATATRLLKVAEQLGYVPVGYLPGFYSKADHVADVVKFVKLNMPYSLDSADLTTQSRKVVEIVDRNFQDQKVGVAIINLLRGLPIFVGLGDGELRKMARLCTQKLYRPNEQIFKKGDSGEEAFIVMRGQIDIQLEEDSKPIAIIQSGKIFGELAFLDGALRNAFAVASQASILLVMQRLAFNDLVQREPHLGMVVMKNIALDLSNKLRAASVTIGNLKQAQA
;
A
#
# COMPACT_ATOMS: atom_id res chain seq x y z
N MET A 1 -38.15 -0.99 -30.43
CA MET A 1 -37.11 -1.40 -29.46
C MET A 1 -37.84 -1.98 -28.26
N PRO A 2 -37.30 -3.00 -27.58
CA PRO A 2 -37.90 -3.51 -26.35
C PRO A 2 -38.10 -2.36 -25.35
N GLU A 3 -39.26 -2.30 -24.72
CA GLU A 3 -39.56 -1.29 -23.71
C GLU A 3 -38.71 -1.57 -22.47
N THR A 4 -37.77 -0.66 -22.20
CA THR A 4 -36.88 -0.74 -21.02
C THR A 4 -37.41 0.21 -19.97
N THR A 5 -37.72 -0.33 -18.79
CA THR A 5 -38.17 0.46 -17.64
C THR A 5 -37.07 0.45 -16.57
N VAL A 6 -36.72 1.63 -16.06
CA VAL A 6 -35.78 1.80 -14.94
C VAL A 6 -36.55 2.39 -13.78
N ARG A 7 -36.52 1.73 -12.62
CA ARG A 7 -37.24 2.17 -11.42
C ARG A 7 -36.53 1.75 -10.14
N LEU A 8 -36.95 2.34 -9.03
CA LEU A 8 -36.55 1.87 -7.71
C LEU A 8 -37.23 0.52 -7.40
N ALA A 9 -36.47 -0.41 -6.84
CA ALA A 9 -36.99 -1.68 -6.34
C ALA A 9 -37.72 -1.48 -5.02
N THR A 10 -38.70 -2.35 -4.79
CA THR A 10 -39.55 -2.40 -3.59
C THR A 10 -39.47 -3.78 -2.97
N SER A 11 -40.02 -3.97 -1.77
CA SER A 11 -40.12 -5.29 -1.13
C SER A 11 -40.82 -6.35 -1.98
N LEU A 12 -41.70 -5.94 -2.91
CA LEU A 12 -42.36 -6.84 -3.87
C LEU A 12 -41.39 -7.45 -4.91
N ASP A 13 -40.25 -6.81 -5.13
CA ASP A 13 -39.24 -7.25 -6.10
C ASP A 13 -38.27 -8.30 -5.52
N ALA A 14 -38.41 -8.65 -4.23
CA ALA A 14 -37.47 -9.53 -3.51
C ALA A 14 -37.24 -10.87 -4.22
N THR A 15 -38.30 -11.58 -4.60
CA THR A 15 -38.18 -12.87 -5.29
C THR A 15 -37.48 -12.73 -6.64
N ALA A 16 -37.83 -11.72 -7.44
CA ALA A 16 -37.21 -11.48 -8.75
C ALA A 16 -35.72 -11.11 -8.62
N LEU A 17 -35.36 -10.34 -7.59
CA LEU A 17 -33.97 -10.01 -7.28
C LEU A 17 -33.17 -11.23 -6.82
N ILE A 18 -33.76 -12.13 -6.03
CA ILE A 18 -33.14 -13.42 -5.67
C ILE A 18 -32.88 -14.26 -6.92
N GLU A 19 -33.83 -14.32 -7.86
CA GLU A 19 -33.64 -15.01 -9.14
C GLU A 19 -32.55 -14.38 -10.00
N LEU A 20 -32.50 -13.04 -10.08
CA LEU A 20 -31.43 -12.32 -10.76
C LEU A 20 -30.08 -12.65 -10.12
N LEU A 21 -29.98 -12.55 -8.80
CA LEU A 21 -28.78 -12.84 -8.02
C LEU A 21 -28.31 -14.28 -8.26
N ALA A 22 -29.21 -15.25 -8.18
CA ALA A 22 -28.92 -16.65 -8.46
C ALA A 22 -28.39 -16.86 -9.88
N SER A 23 -28.94 -16.13 -10.87
CA SER A 23 -28.50 -16.23 -12.26
C SER A 23 -27.13 -15.62 -12.53
N VAL A 24 -26.73 -14.61 -11.75
CA VAL A 24 -25.48 -13.86 -11.94
C VAL A 24 -24.34 -14.42 -11.07
N LEU A 25 -24.62 -14.74 -9.81
CA LEU A 25 -23.62 -15.16 -8.82
C LEU A 25 -23.70 -16.65 -8.46
N GLY A 26 -24.66 -17.40 -9.00
CA GLY A 26 -24.95 -18.78 -8.62
C GLY A 26 -25.74 -18.88 -7.32
N GLN A 27 -25.90 -20.09 -6.78
CA GLN A 27 -26.59 -20.38 -5.50
C GLN A 27 -25.62 -20.47 -4.30
N ASP A 28 -24.33 -20.52 -4.60
CA ASP A 28 -23.29 -20.79 -3.62
C ASP A 28 -22.57 -19.50 -3.16
N TYR A 29 -23.28 -18.36 -3.21
CA TYR A 29 -22.76 -17.10 -2.68
C TYR A 29 -22.52 -17.20 -1.16
N PRO A 30 -21.45 -16.59 -0.59
CA PRO A 30 -21.10 -16.77 0.83
C PRO A 30 -22.13 -16.26 1.83
N ALA A 31 -22.75 -15.10 1.58
CA ALA A 31 -23.83 -14.57 2.42
C ALA A 31 -25.13 -15.26 2.01
N LYS A 32 -25.61 -16.21 2.82
CA LYS A 32 -26.76 -17.07 2.48
C LYS A 32 -28.10 -16.35 2.69
N GLU A 33 -28.13 -15.38 3.58
CA GLU A 33 -29.27 -14.53 3.88
C GLU A 33 -29.80 -13.79 2.65
N VAL A 34 -28.96 -13.53 1.63
CA VAL A 34 -29.40 -12.84 0.41
C VAL A 34 -30.39 -13.66 -0.44
N TYR A 35 -30.52 -14.96 -0.19
CA TYR A 35 -31.53 -15.81 -0.84
C TYR A 35 -32.80 -16.00 0.00
N ASP A 36 -32.86 -15.40 1.19
CA ASP A 36 -34.07 -15.39 2.01
C ASP A 36 -34.99 -14.25 1.52
N PRO A 37 -36.23 -14.55 1.06
CA PRO A 37 -37.16 -13.53 0.57
C PRO A 37 -37.54 -12.46 1.60
N ALA A 38 -37.69 -12.83 2.87
CA ALA A 38 -38.04 -11.87 3.93
C ALA A 38 -36.87 -10.94 4.23
N TRP A 39 -35.65 -11.51 4.27
CA TRP A 39 -34.45 -10.71 4.42
C TRP A 39 -34.25 -9.76 3.24
N MET A 40 -34.35 -10.25 2.00
CA MET A 40 -34.24 -9.43 0.79
C MET A 40 -35.30 -8.32 0.76
N ALA A 41 -36.55 -8.63 1.11
CA ALA A 41 -37.62 -7.65 1.18
C ALA A 41 -37.30 -6.51 2.15
N ALA A 42 -36.80 -6.84 3.35
CA ALA A 42 -36.39 -5.85 4.35
C ALA A 42 -35.25 -4.94 3.86
N GLN A 43 -34.34 -5.46 3.04
CA GLN A 43 -33.23 -4.68 2.46
C GLN A 43 -33.67 -3.67 1.39
N LEU A 44 -34.89 -3.81 0.85
CA LEU A 44 -35.47 -2.94 -0.17
C LEU A 44 -36.41 -1.88 0.42
N GLU A 45 -36.64 -1.93 1.73
CA GLU A 45 -37.41 -0.91 2.44
C GLU A 45 -36.62 0.40 2.57
N GLU A 46 -37.34 1.52 2.68
CA GLU A 46 -36.75 2.87 2.73
C GLU A 46 -35.78 3.05 3.91
N GLY A 47 -36.01 2.35 5.02
CA GLY A 47 -35.19 2.41 6.23
C GLY A 47 -33.89 1.60 6.19
N ALA A 48 -33.63 0.82 5.14
CA ALA A 48 -32.47 -0.09 5.07
C ALA A 48 -31.10 0.60 4.85
N GLY A 49 -31.06 1.94 4.79
CA GLY A 49 -29.81 2.70 4.58
C GLY A 49 -29.25 2.65 3.15
N GLN A 50 -29.95 1.99 2.23
CA GLN A 50 -29.57 1.84 0.82
C GLN A 50 -30.80 1.96 -0.08
N GLU A 51 -30.55 2.08 -1.38
CA GLU A 51 -31.58 2.06 -2.40
C GLU A 51 -31.10 1.20 -3.58
N THR A 52 -32.01 0.44 -4.17
CA THR A 52 -31.69 -0.49 -5.26
C THR A 52 -32.49 -0.11 -6.48
N TRP A 53 -31.78 0.23 -7.55
CA TRP A 53 -32.36 0.54 -8.85
C TRP A 53 -32.33 -0.70 -9.73
N ILE A 54 -33.41 -0.93 -10.45
CA ILE A 54 -33.58 -2.09 -11.33
C ILE A 54 -33.95 -1.66 -12.74
N ALA A 55 -33.54 -2.47 -13.71
CA ALA A 55 -33.97 -2.34 -15.09
C ALA A 55 -34.65 -3.61 -15.58
N GLU A 56 -35.82 -3.43 -16.16
CA GLU A 56 -36.66 -4.49 -16.70
C GLU A 56 -36.79 -4.32 -18.21
N VAL A 57 -36.90 -5.45 -18.91
CA VAL A 57 -37.22 -5.49 -20.34
C VAL A 57 -38.43 -6.39 -20.51
N ASN A 58 -39.52 -5.84 -21.04
CA ASN A 58 -40.80 -6.55 -21.20
C ASN A 58 -41.26 -7.24 -19.88
N GLY A 59 -41.10 -6.56 -18.74
CA GLY A 59 -41.49 -7.08 -17.42
C GLY A 59 -40.53 -8.11 -16.81
N VAL A 60 -39.40 -8.42 -17.45
CA VAL A 60 -38.38 -9.33 -16.90
C VAL A 60 -37.21 -8.52 -16.36
N LEU A 61 -36.84 -8.75 -15.11
CA LEU A 61 -35.70 -8.12 -14.45
C LEU A 61 -34.36 -8.54 -15.09
N GLN A 62 -33.66 -7.57 -15.67
CA GLN A 62 -32.39 -7.77 -16.39
C GLN A 62 -31.16 -7.33 -15.60
N ALA A 63 -31.29 -6.23 -14.85
CA ALA A 63 -30.16 -5.62 -14.17
C ALA A 63 -30.57 -4.97 -12.83
N SER A 64 -29.65 -4.93 -11.87
CA SER A 64 -29.79 -4.14 -10.65
C SER A 64 -28.47 -3.48 -10.23
N ILE A 65 -28.57 -2.30 -9.63
CA ILE A 65 -27.48 -1.57 -8.97
C ILE A 65 -28.01 -1.06 -7.64
N SER A 66 -27.33 -1.40 -6.55
CA SER A 66 -27.60 -0.85 -5.23
C SER A 66 -26.62 0.26 -4.91
N VAL A 67 -27.10 1.33 -4.29
CA VAL A 67 -26.29 2.45 -3.82
C VAL A 67 -26.66 2.81 -2.39
N LEU A 68 -25.73 3.46 -1.69
CA LEU A 68 -26.00 3.94 -0.34
C LEU A 68 -26.84 5.18 -0.35
N ARG A 69 -27.82 5.24 0.57
CA ARG A 69 -28.58 6.46 0.79
C ARG A 69 -27.68 7.48 1.48
N PRO A 70 -27.79 8.77 1.13
CA PRO A 70 -27.24 9.84 1.95
C PRO A 70 -27.86 9.75 3.35
N GLY A 71 -27.03 9.77 4.40
CA GLY A 71 -27.49 9.84 5.79
C GLY A 71 -27.26 11.23 6.36
N GLU A 72 -28.01 11.61 7.42
CA GLU A 72 -27.88 12.93 8.09
C GLU A 72 -26.46 13.23 8.60
N TRP A 73 -25.66 12.20 8.84
CA TRP A 73 -24.28 12.28 9.34
C TRP A 73 -23.22 12.10 8.25
N ASN A 74 -23.66 11.92 6.99
CA ASN A 74 -22.79 11.45 5.92
C ASN A 74 -22.63 12.48 4.80
N SER A 75 -21.63 13.36 4.93
CA SER A 75 -21.11 14.20 3.85
C SER A 75 -20.25 13.42 2.84
N ASN A 76 -20.53 12.12 2.65
CA ASN A 76 -19.71 11.26 1.81
C ASN A 76 -19.72 11.78 0.36
N PRO A 77 -18.57 12.21 -0.17
CA PRO A 77 -18.48 12.71 -1.54
C PRO A 77 -18.60 11.57 -2.57
N VAL A 78 -18.86 10.34 -2.14
CA VAL A 78 -18.82 9.15 -2.98
C VAL A 78 -20.14 8.37 -2.97
N LEU A 79 -20.70 8.17 -4.17
CA LEU A 79 -21.79 7.25 -4.42
C LEU A 79 -21.19 5.85 -4.62
N ASN A 80 -21.22 5.04 -3.56
CA ASN A 80 -20.68 3.68 -3.59
C ASN A 80 -21.71 2.76 -4.23
N LEU A 81 -21.37 2.20 -5.40
CA LEU A 81 -22.17 1.11 -5.97
C LEU A 81 -21.82 -0.19 -5.22
N GLY A 82 -22.87 -0.88 -4.81
CA GLY A 82 -22.80 -2.25 -4.30
C GLY A 82 -22.44 -3.23 -5.41
N ARG A 83 -22.99 -4.43 -5.36
CA ARG A 83 -22.82 -5.36 -6.48
C ARG A 83 -23.76 -4.98 -7.62
N ASN A 84 -23.18 -4.87 -8.80
CA ASN A 84 -23.95 -4.80 -10.04
C ASN A 84 -24.35 -6.23 -10.42
N LEU A 85 -25.65 -6.49 -10.51
CA LEU A 85 -26.16 -7.78 -10.97
C LEU A 85 -26.69 -7.58 -12.38
N PHE A 86 -25.91 -7.94 -13.39
CA PHE A 86 -26.29 -7.82 -14.79
C PHE A 86 -26.39 -9.21 -15.40
N ARG A 87 -27.57 -9.55 -15.95
CA ARG A 87 -27.65 -10.68 -16.87
C ARG A 87 -26.76 -10.41 -18.10
N SER A 88 -26.31 -11.46 -18.77
CA SER A 88 -25.44 -11.30 -19.95
C SER A 88 -26.11 -10.47 -21.04
N GLU A 89 -27.43 -10.63 -21.20
CA GLU A 89 -28.28 -9.90 -22.12
C GLU A 89 -28.41 -8.41 -21.76
N ALA A 90 -28.30 -8.05 -20.48
CA ALA A 90 -28.45 -6.67 -20.03
C ALA A 90 -27.37 -5.74 -20.60
N LEU A 91 -26.19 -6.29 -20.87
CA LEU A 91 -25.05 -5.59 -21.47
C LEU A 91 -25.27 -5.28 -22.96
N THR A 92 -26.15 -6.00 -23.65
CA THR A 92 -26.36 -5.88 -25.10
C THR A 92 -27.74 -5.31 -25.47
N ASN A 93 -28.76 -5.55 -24.65
CA ASN A 93 -30.14 -5.09 -24.91
C ASN A 93 -30.40 -3.63 -24.47
N GLY A 94 -29.42 -2.96 -23.88
CA GLY A 94 -29.49 -1.56 -23.47
C GLY A 94 -30.00 -1.32 -22.04
N SER A 95 -30.52 -2.34 -21.35
CA SER A 95 -31.07 -2.19 -19.99
C SER A 95 -30.02 -1.81 -18.95
N ALA A 96 -28.82 -2.41 -18.99
CA ALA A 96 -27.72 -2.02 -18.10
C ALA A 96 -27.28 -0.57 -18.37
N LYS A 97 -27.28 -0.14 -19.64
CA LYS A 97 -26.92 1.24 -20.02
C LYS A 97 -27.96 2.25 -19.54
N ALA A 98 -29.25 1.94 -19.68
CA ALA A 98 -30.33 2.77 -19.16
C ALA A 98 -30.27 2.88 -17.63
N LEU A 99 -30.01 1.77 -16.93
CA LEU A 99 -29.81 1.76 -15.49
C LEU A 99 -28.62 2.63 -15.07
N LEU A 100 -27.49 2.49 -15.75
CA LEU A 100 -26.28 3.26 -15.47
C LEU A 100 -26.49 4.77 -15.68
N HIS A 101 -27.21 5.17 -16.72
CA HIS A 101 -27.58 6.57 -16.93
C HIS A 101 -28.36 7.14 -15.74
N LYS A 102 -29.28 6.36 -15.17
CA LYS A 102 -30.03 6.80 -13.98
C LYS A 102 -29.12 6.97 -12.76
N ILE A 103 -28.13 6.10 -12.60
CA ILE A 103 -27.12 6.22 -11.54
C ILE A 103 -26.24 7.46 -11.75
N ASP A 104 -25.87 7.78 -12.99
CA ASP A 104 -25.11 9.00 -13.30
C ASP A 104 -25.90 10.28 -12.96
N GLU A 105 -27.19 10.33 -13.34
CA GLU A 105 -28.11 11.42 -12.97
C GLU A 105 -28.15 11.60 -11.45
N LEU A 106 -28.36 10.50 -10.74
CA LEU A 106 -28.43 10.46 -9.28
C LEU A 106 -27.13 10.95 -8.63
N ALA A 107 -25.98 10.51 -9.14
CA ALA A 107 -24.67 10.94 -8.65
C ALA A 107 -24.46 12.45 -8.85
N ASN A 108 -24.88 12.99 -10.01
CA ASN A 108 -24.83 14.41 -10.28
C ASN A 108 -25.79 15.22 -9.38
N GLU A 109 -27.04 14.77 -9.20
CA GLU A 109 -28.01 15.37 -8.29
C GLU A 109 -27.49 15.43 -6.84
N ARG A 110 -26.73 14.41 -6.43
CA ARG A 110 -26.16 14.29 -5.08
C ARG A 110 -24.78 14.93 -4.92
N ASN A 111 -24.18 15.47 -5.99
CA ASN A 111 -22.78 15.93 -6.01
C ASN A 111 -21.81 14.86 -5.48
N GLN A 112 -21.98 13.63 -5.96
CA GLN A 112 -21.18 12.49 -5.54
C GLN A 112 -20.38 11.92 -6.72
N THR A 113 -19.18 11.45 -6.43
CA THR A 113 -18.34 10.71 -7.37
C THR A 113 -18.71 9.23 -7.28
N VAL A 114 -18.93 8.57 -8.42
CA VAL A 114 -19.32 7.16 -8.43
C VAL A 114 -18.08 6.30 -8.27
N VAL A 115 -18.14 5.30 -7.39
CA VAL A 115 -17.14 4.23 -7.31
C VAL A 115 -17.80 2.87 -7.33
N LEU A 116 -17.19 1.92 -8.03
CA LEU A 116 -17.59 0.52 -8.02
C LEU A 116 -16.38 -0.40 -8.04
N ARG A 117 -16.65 -1.69 -7.81
CA ARG A 117 -15.64 -2.73 -7.95
C ARG A 117 -16.04 -3.77 -8.98
N ILE A 118 -15.07 -4.19 -9.78
CA ILE A 118 -15.22 -5.24 -10.77
C ILE A 118 -14.16 -6.30 -10.52
N PRO A 119 -14.52 -7.59 -10.43
CA PRO A 119 -13.54 -8.67 -10.38
C PRO A 119 -12.61 -8.63 -11.59
N VAL A 120 -11.32 -8.92 -11.39
CA VAL A 120 -10.35 -8.99 -12.51
C VAL A 120 -10.71 -10.03 -13.57
N SER A 121 -11.52 -11.02 -13.22
CA SER A 121 -12.02 -12.07 -14.12
C SER A 121 -13.23 -11.64 -14.96
N ASP A 122 -13.88 -10.52 -14.65
CA ASP A 122 -15.09 -10.07 -15.37
C ASP A 122 -14.76 -9.00 -16.41
N SER A 123 -14.13 -9.43 -17.51
CA SER A 123 -13.77 -8.55 -18.62
C SER A 123 -14.98 -7.89 -19.30
N ARG A 124 -16.15 -8.53 -19.26
CA ARG A 124 -17.39 -8.01 -19.83
C ARG A 124 -17.86 -6.76 -19.09
N GLN A 125 -17.86 -6.78 -17.76
CA GLN A 125 -18.17 -5.58 -16.98
C GLN A 125 -17.07 -4.52 -17.12
N GLN A 126 -15.78 -4.89 -17.14
CA GLN A 126 -14.71 -3.92 -17.39
C GLN A 126 -14.96 -3.13 -18.69
N ILE A 127 -15.18 -3.82 -19.81
CA ILE A 127 -15.46 -3.21 -21.12
C ILE A 127 -16.72 -2.33 -21.06
N PHE A 128 -17.79 -2.80 -20.42
CA PHE A 128 -19.04 -2.06 -20.33
C PHE A 128 -18.89 -0.73 -19.58
N PHE A 129 -18.23 -0.74 -18.42
CA PHE A 129 -18.03 0.47 -17.61
C PHE A 129 -17.02 1.42 -18.27
N GLU A 130 -15.94 0.92 -18.87
CA GLU A 130 -14.97 1.72 -19.64
C GLU A 130 -15.63 2.44 -20.83
N ASN A 131 -16.44 1.72 -21.61
CA ASN A 131 -17.19 2.31 -22.72
C ASN A 131 -18.25 3.32 -22.26
N SER A 132 -18.62 3.27 -20.98
CA SER A 132 -19.51 4.23 -20.34
C SER A 132 -18.76 5.37 -19.67
N GLY A 133 -17.44 5.50 -19.84
CA GLY A 133 -16.66 6.61 -19.32
C GLY A 133 -16.21 6.46 -17.86
N TYR A 134 -16.26 5.24 -17.31
CA TYR A 134 -15.62 4.92 -16.03
C TYR A 134 -14.12 4.65 -16.24
N VAL A 135 -13.35 4.95 -15.20
CA VAL A 135 -11.89 4.86 -15.21
C VAL A 135 -11.44 3.93 -14.10
N CYS A 136 -10.64 2.93 -14.44
CA CYS A 136 -9.92 2.09 -13.49
C CYS A 136 -8.83 2.94 -12.82
N VAL A 137 -8.94 3.12 -11.50
CA VAL A 137 -8.02 3.95 -10.70
C VAL A 137 -7.33 3.16 -9.60
N GLY A 138 -7.59 1.86 -9.51
CA GLY A 138 -6.93 0.99 -8.54
C GLY A 138 -7.17 -0.49 -8.80
N TYR A 139 -6.37 -1.31 -8.13
CA TYR A 139 -6.45 -2.76 -8.12
C TYR A 139 -6.03 -3.29 -6.74
N GLN A 140 -6.92 -4.01 -6.06
CA GLN A 140 -6.60 -4.67 -4.78
C GLN A 140 -6.62 -6.19 -4.94
N PRO A 141 -5.52 -6.90 -4.64
CA PRO A 141 -5.49 -8.35 -4.62
C PRO A 141 -6.16 -8.92 -3.36
N PHE A 142 -6.46 -10.23 -3.41
CA PHE A 142 -6.89 -11.05 -2.28
C PHE A 142 -8.15 -10.60 -1.51
N LYS A 143 -9.07 -9.89 -2.15
CA LYS A 143 -10.35 -9.55 -1.52
C LYS A 143 -11.26 -10.78 -1.52
N HIS A 144 -11.78 -11.14 -0.35
CA HIS A 144 -12.74 -12.24 -0.21
C HIS A 144 -14.17 -11.72 -0.39
N MET A 145 -14.55 -11.48 -1.64
CA MET A 145 -15.92 -11.07 -1.97
C MET A 145 -16.80 -12.26 -2.38
N LEU A 146 -16.24 -13.29 -3.01
CA LEU A 146 -16.97 -14.44 -3.54
C LEU A 146 -16.53 -15.72 -2.82
N GLN A 147 -16.76 -16.89 -3.42
CA GLN A 147 -16.31 -18.18 -2.88
C GLN A 147 -14.80 -18.27 -2.67
N SER A 148 -14.04 -17.51 -3.45
CA SER A 148 -12.59 -17.45 -3.39
C SER A 148 -12.11 -16.00 -3.32
N ARG A 149 -10.89 -15.84 -2.82
CA ARG A 149 -10.18 -14.56 -2.88
C ARG A 149 -9.83 -14.24 -4.32
N MET A 150 -10.09 -13.02 -4.72
CA MET A 150 -9.76 -12.56 -6.06
C MET A 150 -9.32 -11.11 -6.07
N GLY A 151 -8.72 -10.73 -7.19
CA GLY A 151 -8.40 -9.34 -7.49
C GLY A 151 -9.65 -8.52 -7.77
N MET A 152 -9.73 -7.33 -7.20
CA MET A 152 -10.80 -6.38 -7.46
C MET A 152 -10.23 -5.09 -8.04
N LEU A 153 -10.78 -4.68 -9.18
CA LEU A 153 -10.51 -3.39 -9.82
C LEU A 153 -11.43 -2.32 -9.21
N PHE A 154 -10.94 -1.11 -9.06
CA PHE A 154 -11.72 0.05 -8.64
C PHE A 154 -11.98 0.94 -9.84
N TYR A 155 -13.24 1.08 -10.22
CA TYR A 155 -13.66 2.00 -11.28
C TYR A 155 -14.33 3.22 -10.68
N VAL A 156 -13.99 4.39 -11.22
CA VAL A 156 -14.49 5.68 -10.79
C VAL A 156 -15.09 6.44 -11.96
N ARG A 157 -16.17 7.15 -11.70
CA ARG A 157 -16.71 8.14 -12.62
C ARG A 157 -17.06 9.42 -11.90
N GLN A 158 -16.53 10.50 -12.42
CA GLN A 158 -16.77 11.84 -11.92
C GLN A 158 -17.94 12.45 -12.70
N CYS A 159 -19.12 12.52 -12.07
CA CYS A 159 -20.33 13.07 -12.68
C CYS A 159 -20.52 14.57 -12.41
N HIS A 160 -19.69 15.16 -11.54
CA HIS A 160 -19.76 16.57 -11.14
C HIS A 160 -18.34 17.18 -11.05
N ALA A 161 -18.23 18.51 -11.09
CA ALA A 161 -16.93 19.17 -10.94
C ALA A 161 -16.44 19.06 -9.49
N VAL A 162 -15.30 18.41 -9.28
CA VAL A 162 -14.65 18.30 -7.96
C VAL A 162 -13.59 19.38 -7.87
N LEU A 163 -13.94 20.48 -7.20
CA LEU A 163 -13.03 21.60 -6.95
C LEU A 163 -12.11 21.26 -5.78
N THR A 164 -10.95 20.69 -6.09
CA THR A 164 -9.91 20.37 -5.09
C THR A 164 -8.63 21.11 -5.42
N THR A 165 -8.12 21.90 -4.47
CA THR A 165 -6.76 22.43 -4.55
C THR A 165 -5.78 21.32 -4.22
N ARG A 166 -5.12 20.77 -5.25
CA ARG A 166 -4.16 19.69 -5.11
C ARG A 166 -2.78 20.23 -4.79
N MET A 167 -2.15 19.68 -3.73
CA MET A 167 -0.75 19.95 -3.44
C MET A 167 0.16 19.35 -4.54
N PRO A 168 1.38 19.87 -4.73
CA PRO A 168 2.37 19.21 -5.56
C PRO A 168 2.61 17.76 -5.10
N MET A 169 2.81 16.86 -6.06
CA MET A 169 3.08 15.45 -5.78
C MET A 169 4.55 15.26 -5.39
N SER A 170 4.76 14.57 -4.27
CA SER A 170 6.10 14.25 -3.77
C SER A 170 6.82 13.26 -4.69
N GLU A 171 8.00 13.64 -5.19
CA GLU A 171 8.90 12.72 -5.90
C GLU A 171 9.43 11.60 -5.00
N SER A 172 9.40 11.78 -3.67
CA SER A 172 9.79 10.76 -2.69
C SER A 172 8.73 9.66 -2.48
N LEU A 173 7.57 9.77 -3.14
CA LEU A 173 6.45 8.82 -3.15
C LEU A 173 6.14 8.36 -4.59
N SER A 174 7.13 7.73 -5.24
CA SER A 174 7.08 7.40 -6.67
C SER A 174 5.94 6.44 -7.04
N GLN A 175 5.64 5.46 -6.19
CA GLN A 175 4.56 4.48 -6.43
C GLN A 175 3.18 5.15 -6.44
N ILE A 176 2.98 6.14 -5.56
CA ILE A 176 1.74 6.92 -5.48
C ILE A 176 1.62 7.84 -6.69
N SER A 177 2.72 8.53 -7.05
CA SER A 177 2.76 9.48 -8.17
C SER A 177 2.39 8.81 -9.51
N GLU A 178 2.83 7.58 -9.72
CA GLU A 178 2.51 6.82 -10.93
C GLU A 178 1.01 6.47 -11.03
N LEU A 179 0.41 5.99 -9.94
CA LEU A 179 -1.02 5.69 -9.87
C LEU A 179 -1.87 6.97 -10.01
N ALA A 180 -1.46 8.05 -9.34
CA ALA A 180 -2.15 9.33 -9.42
C ALA A 180 -2.20 9.87 -10.84
N LYS A 181 -1.07 9.82 -11.56
CA LYS A 181 -0.99 10.26 -12.96
C LYS A 181 -1.98 9.50 -13.85
N LEU A 182 -2.06 8.18 -13.71
CA LEU A 182 -3.05 7.38 -14.44
C LEU A 182 -4.49 7.75 -14.08
N ALA A 183 -4.79 7.94 -12.79
CA ALA A 183 -6.12 8.32 -12.34
C ALA A 183 -6.51 9.71 -12.88
N PHE A 184 -5.60 10.69 -12.82
CA PHE A 184 -5.83 12.04 -13.32
C PHE A 184 -6.00 12.08 -14.84
N GLU A 185 -5.14 11.41 -15.59
CA GLU A 185 -5.26 11.31 -17.05
C GLU A 185 -6.59 10.66 -17.47
N GLY A 186 -6.98 9.56 -16.81
CA GLY A 186 -8.23 8.89 -17.13
C GLY A 186 -9.47 9.71 -16.79
N LEU A 187 -9.45 10.45 -15.67
CA LEU A 187 -10.57 11.29 -15.21
C LEU A 187 -10.55 12.71 -15.80
N ASN A 188 -9.61 13.03 -16.71
CA ASN A 188 -9.40 14.37 -17.27
C ASN A 188 -9.16 15.45 -16.21
N ILE A 189 -8.43 15.11 -15.15
CA ILE A 189 -8.00 16.04 -14.11
C ILE A 189 -6.59 16.53 -14.45
N THR A 190 -6.33 17.82 -14.27
CA THR A 190 -4.98 18.38 -14.47
C THR A 190 -4.00 17.80 -13.46
N ASN A 191 -2.90 17.25 -13.96
CA ASN A 191 -1.82 16.74 -13.10
C ASN A 191 -1.24 17.89 -12.24
N PRO A 192 -1.14 17.70 -10.92
CA PRO A 192 -0.41 18.63 -10.06
C PRO A 192 1.09 18.62 -10.40
N LEU A 193 1.79 19.70 -10.04
CA LEU A 193 3.25 19.78 -10.17
C LEU A 193 3.92 18.69 -9.34
N SER A 194 5.08 18.21 -9.77
CA SER A 194 5.95 17.36 -8.94
C SER A 194 6.92 18.22 -8.12
N VAL A 195 7.23 17.80 -6.90
CA VAL A 195 8.19 18.48 -6.03
C VAL A 195 9.14 17.48 -5.35
N ARG A 196 10.42 17.87 -5.25
CA ARG A 196 11.40 17.21 -4.37
C ARG A 196 11.29 17.80 -2.98
N ASP A 197 10.47 17.19 -2.14
CA ASP A 197 10.24 17.61 -0.75
C ASP A 197 11.13 16.87 0.26
N GLY A 198 11.72 15.73 -0.12
CA GLY A 198 12.50 14.91 0.80
C GLY A 198 11.66 14.36 1.95
N ALA A 199 10.35 14.14 1.72
CA ALA A 199 9.40 13.76 2.77
C ALA A 199 9.88 12.52 3.56
N THR A 200 9.95 12.67 4.88
CA THR A 200 10.30 11.60 5.82
C THR A 200 9.06 11.10 6.55
N GLY A 201 9.01 9.80 6.85
CA GLY A 201 7.97 9.24 7.71
C GLY A 201 8.12 9.67 9.17
N TYR A 202 7.04 9.51 9.95
CA TYR A 202 7.12 9.55 11.40
C TYR A 202 8.06 8.45 11.93
N PRO A 203 8.75 8.67 13.06
CA PRO A 203 9.57 7.63 13.69
C PRO A 203 8.73 6.38 14.02
N LEU A 204 9.24 5.22 13.64
CA LEU A 204 8.59 3.93 13.96
C LEU A 204 8.85 3.50 15.42
N GLN A 205 9.97 3.94 15.99
CA GLN A 205 10.33 3.71 17.38
C GLN A 205 10.18 4.99 18.18
N SER A 206 9.43 4.92 19.26
CA SER A 206 9.13 6.06 20.13
C SER A 206 8.89 5.56 21.54
N ASP A 207 9.24 6.37 22.54
CA ASP A 207 9.01 6.06 23.95
C ASP A 207 7.56 6.38 24.32
N VAL A 208 6.66 5.49 23.90
CA VAL A 208 5.22 5.54 24.18
C VAL A 208 4.72 4.16 24.61
N LYS A 209 3.83 4.15 25.59
CA LYS A 209 3.12 2.94 26.03
C LYS A 209 1.81 2.83 25.28
N ILE A 210 1.71 1.81 24.43
CA ILE A 210 0.50 1.53 23.65
C ILE A 210 -0.33 0.46 24.37
N HIS A 211 -1.61 0.71 24.56
CA HIS A 211 -2.55 -0.22 25.17
C HIS A 211 -3.91 -0.17 24.46
N GLU A 212 -4.67 -1.27 24.55
CA GLU A 212 -6.06 -1.30 24.10
C GLU A 212 -6.94 -0.42 24.99
N ALA A 213 -7.93 0.25 24.39
CA ALA A 213 -8.88 1.09 25.07
C ALA A 213 -10.32 0.79 24.61
N SER A 214 -11.31 1.24 25.40
CA SER A 214 -12.70 1.21 24.95
C SER A 214 -12.93 2.24 23.83
N PHE A 215 -13.91 1.97 22.95
CA PHE A 215 -14.25 2.94 21.90
C PHE A 215 -14.76 4.26 22.49
N GLU A 216 -15.44 4.23 23.64
CA GLU A 216 -15.90 5.43 24.35
C GLU A 216 -14.72 6.27 24.85
N ASP A 217 -13.71 5.64 25.46
CA ASP A 217 -12.50 6.34 25.90
C ASP A 217 -11.71 6.91 24.72
N TYR A 218 -11.62 6.17 23.61
CA TYR A 218 -11.01 6.66 22.38
C TYR A 218 -11.73 7.90 21.85
N GLN A 219 -13.06 7.88 21.79
CA GLN A 219 -13.85 9.02 21.32
C GLN A 219 -13.69 10.24 22.25
N LEU A 220 -13.68 10.02 23.56
CA LEU A 220 -13.43 11.08 24.54
C LEU A 220 -12.10 11.78 24.26
N TRP A 221 -11.02 11.02 24.09
CA TRP A 221 -9.71 11.57 23.77
C TRP A 221 -9.65 12.19 22.38
N ARG A 222 -10.27 11.54 21.39
CA ARG A 222 -10.36 12.04 20.01
C ARG A 222 -11.00 13.43 19.97
N THR A 223 -12.08 13.65 20.71
CA THR A 223 -12.75 14.94 20.86
C THR A 223 -11.93 15.91 21.72
N HIS A 224 -11.31 15.44 22.81
CA HIS A 224 -10.47 16.29 23.65
C HIS A 224 -9.32 16.92 22.86
N VAL A 225 -8.68 16.14 21.97
CA VAL A 225 -7.58 16.66 21.15
C VAL A 225 -8.07 17.49 19.96
N GLU A 226 -9.36 17.52 19.62
CA GLU A 226 -9.86 18.34 18.49
C GLU A 226 -9.58 19.82 18.69
N SER A 227 -9.53 20.33 19.93
CA SER A 227 -9.15 21.72 20.21
C SER A 227 -7.72 22.06 19.79
N SER A 228 -6.84 21.07 19.72
CA SER A 228 -5.46 21.20 19.22
C SER A 228 -5.37 21.10 17.69
N ASN A 229 -6.50 20.84 17.02
CA ASN A 229 -6.63 20.68 15.57
C ASN A 229 -5.56 19.77 14.94
N PRO A 230 -5.43 18.51 15.42
CA PRO A 230 -4.45 17.59 14.88
C PRO A 230 -4.73 17.32 13.40
N PRO A 231 -3.68 17.04 12.60
CA PRO A 231 -3.85 16.76 11.18
C PRO A 231 -4.74 15.54 10.99
N ILE A 232 -5.70 15.64 10.07
CA ILE A 232 -6.49 14.49 9.65
C ILE A 232 -5.69 13.79 8.56
N GLU A 233 -5.27 12.56 8.83
CA GLU A 233 -4.41 11.80 7.92
C GLU A 233 -5.08 10.53 7.38
N ILE A 234 -6.03 9.95 8.12
CA ILE A 234 -6.74 8.73 7.73
C ILE A 234 -8.20 9.06 7.38
N SER A 235 -8.67 8.46 6.29
CA SER A 235 -10.04 8.54 5.83
C SER A 235 -10.78 7.23 6.11
N GLY A 236 -11.48 7.14 7.25
CA GLY A 236 -12.32 5.97 7.57
C GLY A 236 -13.69 5.94 6.92
N THR A 237 -14.15 7.07 6.39
CA THR A 237 -15.50 7.24 5.85
C THR A 237 -15.60 6.81 4.39
N PHE A 238 -14.49 6.88 3.67
CA PHE A 238 -14.42 6.32 2.34
C PHE A 238 -14.48 4.79 2.45
N ASN A 239 -15.50 4.20 1.82
CA ASN A 239 -15.60 2.77 1.63
C ASN A 239 -16.07 1.93 2.83
N LEU A 240 -17.12 2.41 3.52
CA LEU A 240 -17.78 1.69 4.63
C LEU A 240 -18.42 0.35 4.24
N GLY A 241 -18.26 -0.11 3.00
CA GLY A 241 -18.58 -1.50 2.65
C GLY A 241 -20.07 -1.80 2.55
N PHE A 242 -20.95 -0.81 2.70
CA PHE A 242 -22.38 -1.04 2.79
C PHE A 242 -23.05 -1.40 1.45
N GLY A 243 -24.16 -2.13 1.55
CA GLY A 243 -24.93 -2.74 0.47
C GLY A 243 -25.40 -4.14 0.89
N PHE A 244 -26.64 -4.56 0.64
CA PHE A 244 -27.14 -5.90 1.07
C PHE A 244 -26.35 -7.06 0.46
N MET A 245 -25.66 -6.83 -0.65
CA MET A 245 -24.76 -7.80 -1.26
C MET A 245 -23.34 -7.79 -0.65
N ARG A 246 -23.14 -7.14 0.50
CA ARG A 246 -21.89 -7.09 1.25
C ARG A 246 -22.19 -7.38 2.71
N ILE A 247 -21.33 -8.18 3.32
CA ILE A 247 -21.46 -8.64 4.70
C ILE A 247 -21.61 -7.41 5.60
N PRO A 248 -22.67 -7.31 6.43
CA PRO A 248 -22.78 -6.28 7.42
C PRO A 248 -21.58 -6.43 8.35
N THR A 249 -20.66 -5.45 8.35
CA THR A 249 -19.65 -5.38 9.38
C THR A 249 -20.30 -4.79 10.62
N ASN A 250 -21.05 -5.62 11.35
CA ASN A 250 -21.20 -5.47 12.81
C ASN A 250 -19.86 -5.79 13.51
N ALA A 251 -18.74 -5.55 12.83
CA ALA A 251 -17.41 -5.77 13.35
C ALA A 251 -17.18 -4.71 14.44
N PRO A 252 -16.89 -5.12 15.68
CA PRO A 252 -16.61 -4.17 16.73
C PRO A 252 -15.45 -3.27 16.31
N THR A 253 -15.52 -2.01 16.71
CA THR A 253 -14.40 -1.09 16.55
C THR A 253 -13.44 -1.31 17.71
N HIS A 254 -12.21 -1.69 17.38
CA HIS A 254 -11.11 -1.82 18.33
C HIS A 254 -10.28 -0.55 18.33
N THR A 255 -9.74 -0.18 19.49
CA THR A 255 -8.97 1.06 19.62
C THR A 255 -7.72 0.87 20.45
N LEU A 256 -6.68 1.62 20.08
CA LEU A 256 -5.40 1.70 20.77
C LEU A 256 -5.16 3.15 21.19
N LEU A 257 -4.66 3.34 22.41
CA LEU A 257 -4.18 4.63 22.89
C LEU A 257 -2.68 4.55 23.19
N ALA A 258 -1.95 5.59 22.77
CA ALA A 258 -0.54 5.76 23.05
C ALA A 258 -0.37 6.82 24.14
N GLN A 259 0.27 6.42 25.23
CA GLN A 259 0.56 7.26 26.39
C GLN A 259 2.04 7.57 26.46
N ARG A 260 2.38 8.86 26.66
CA ARG A 260 3.72 9.29 27.06
C ARG A 260 3.62 9.90 28.44
N GLU A 261 4.44 9.41 29.37
CA GLU A 261 4.35 9.78 30.78
C GLU A 261 2.91 9.55 31.31
N GLU A 262 2.18 10.61 31.66
CA GLU A 262 0.79 10.54 32.16
C GLU A 262 -0.25 11.06 31.14
N THR A 263 0.16 11.39 29.91
CA THR A 263 -0.73 12.01 28.91
C THR A 263 -0.95 11.09 27.71
N ILE A 264 -2.20 11.00 27.24
CA ILE A 264 -2.53 10.36 25.97
C ILE A 264 -2.16 11.32 24.84
N VAL A 265 -1.25 10.87 23.97
CA VAL A 265 -0.67 11.70 22.90
C VAL A 265 -1.10 11.25 21.51
N ALA A 266 -1.64 10.04 21.37
CA ALA A 266 -2.14 9.55 20.09
C ALA A 266 -3.12 8.38 20.28
N GLY A 267 -3.91 8.08 19.25
CA GLY A 267 -4.77 6.92 19.22
C GLY A 267 -5.05 6.44 17.80
N LEU A 268 -5.41 5.16 17.66
CA LEU A 268 -5.75 4.51 16.40
C LEU A 268 -6.97 3.60 16.57
N ALA A 269 -7.92 3.66 15.65
CA ALA A 269 -9.09 2.80 15.60
C ALA A 269 -9.09 1.91 14.34
N PHE A 270 -9.53 0.67 14.51
CA PHE A 270 -9.61 -0.30 13.41
C PHE A 270 -10.78 -1.26 13.58
N ASN A 271 -11.24 -1.85 12.47
CA ASN A 271 -12.14 -3.00 12.47
C ASN A 271 -11.41 -4.25 12.01
N PHE A 272 -11.88 -5.41 12.45
CA PHE A 272 -11.45 -6.69 11.91
C PHE A 272 -12.63 -7.40 11.25
N ASP A 273 -12.50 -7.66 9.96
CA ASP A 273 -13.45 -8.48 9.20
C ASP A 273 -13.01 -9.95 9.33
N GLU A 274 -13.76 -10.74 10.08
CA GLU A 274 -13.46 -12.16 10.29
C GLU A 274 -13.59 -13.00 9.00
N HIS A 275 -14.50 -12.61 8.10
CA HIS A 275 -14.74 -13.34 6.86
C HIS A 275 -13.63 -13.06 5.84
N ASP A 276 -13.32 -11.79 5.63
CA ASP A 276 -12.22 -11.38 4.76
C ASP A 276 -10.86 -11.53 5.43
N ARG A 277 -10.82 -11.84 6.73
CA ARG A 277 -9.61 -11.85 7.57
C ARG A 277 -8.76 -10.62 7.31
N CYS A 278 -9.38 -9.46 7.40
CA CYS A 278 -8.79 -8.17 7.06
C CYS A 278 -8.87 -7.24 8.26
N LEU A 279 -7.73 -6.63 8.62
CA LEU A 279 -7.73 -5.51 9.55
C LEU A 279 -7.82 -4.20 8.75
N ARG A 280 -8.85 -3.39 9.02
CA ARG A 280 -9.03 -2.08 8.39
C ARG A 280 -8.80 -0.98 9.41
N ILE A 281 -7.78 -0.16 9.19
CA ILE A 281 -7.57 1.05 10.01
C ILE A 281 -8.53 2.13 9.51
N ILE A 282 -9.34 2.69 10.42
CA ILE A 282 -10.43 3.60 10.09
C ILE A 282 -10.24 5.02 10.64
N ASP A 283 -9.54 5.20 11.75
CA ASP A 283 -9.27 6.53 12.29
C ASP A 283 -7.95 6.54 13.05
N ALA A 284 -7.32 7.70 13.11
CA ALA A 284 -6.17 7.94 13.96
C ALA A 284 -6.02 9.43 14.27
N PHE A 285 -5.42 9.72 15.43
CA PHE A 285 -5.02 11.06 15.81
C PHE A 285 -3.66 11.02 16.51
N SER A 286 -2.94 12.13 16.45
CA SER A 286 -1.72 12.35 17.24
C SER A 286 -1.60 13.83 17.56
N THR A 287 -1.18 14.15 18.77
CA THR A 287 -0.84 15.51 19.21
C THR A 287 0.65 15.80 19.07
N ASP A 288 1.45 14.82 18.62
CA ASP A 288 2.87 14.97 18.36
C ASP A 288 3.37 14.24 17.10
N ASP A 289 4.62 14.53 16.73
CA ASP A 289 5.31 13.98 15.55
C ASP A 289 6.04 12.65 15.81
N LEU A 290 5.90 12.08 17.00
CA LEU A 290 6.68 10.93 17.44
C LEU A 290 5.83 9.67 17.64
N SER A 291 4.51 9.79 17.76
CA SER A 291 3.65 8.68 18.21
C SER A 291 2.93 7.96 17.07
N MET A 292 2.59 8.65 15.98
CA MET A 292 1.83 8.07 14.86
C MET A 292 2.55 6.88 14.21
N GLY A 293 3.85 7.00 13.95
CA GLY A 293 4.65 5.91 13.36
C GLY A 293 4.71 4.66 14.24
N ALA A 294 4.83 4.84 15.56
CA ALA A 294 4.81 3.75 16.53
C ALA A 294 3.44 3.06 16.63
N LEU A 295 2.33 3.83 16.61
CA LEU A 295 0.98 3.27 16.55
C LEU A 295 0.74 2.45 15.28
N MET A 296 1.13 2.98 14.13
CA MET A 296 1.03 2.29 12.84
C MET A 296 1.83 0.98 12.83
N GLN A 297 3.06 1.00 13.38
CA GLN A 297 3.86 -0.21 13.52
C GLN A 297 3.20 -1.24 14.45
N ASN A 298 2.67 -0.78 15.59
CA ASN A 298 1.98 -1.64 16.55
C ASN A 298 0.73 -2.29 15.93
N ALA A 299 -0.14 -1.51 15.29
CA ALA A 299 -1.33 -2.00 14.60
C ALA A 299 -0.97 -3.02 13.51
N THR A 300 0.11 -2.78 12.77
CA THR A 300 0.61 -3.73 11.75
C THR A 300 1.04 -5.07 12.37
N LYS A 301 1.74 -5.02 13.50
CA LYS A 301 2.19 -6.22 14.23
C LYS A 301 1.01 -6.99 14.82
N LEU A 302 0.09 -6.28 15.48
CA LEU A 302 -1.13 -6.82 16.06
C LEU A 302 -2.01 -7.50 15.00
N ALA A 303 -2.13 -6.91 13.81
CA ALA A 303 -2.84 -7.51 12.68
C ALA A 303 -2.29 -8.90 12.33
N GLN A 304 -0.97 -9.06 12.33
CA GLN A 304 -0.31 -10.29 11.96
C GLN A 304 -0.31 -11.33 13.09
N GLU A 305 0.01 -10.92 14.32
CA GLU A 305 0.26 -11.83 15.44
C GLU A 305 -1.00 -12.23 16.20
N GLN A 306 -1.92 -11.28 16.43
CA GLN A 306 -3.11 -11.50 17.26
C GLN A 306 -4.35 -11.80 16.41
N TYR A 307 -4.53 -11.05 15.32
CA TYR A 307 -5.70 -11.20 14.46
C TYR A 307 -5.47 -12.20 13.32
N THR A 308 -4.22 -12.62 13.06
CA THR A 308 -3.88 -13.50 11.93
C THR A 308 -4.48 -12.99 10.60
N ALA A 309 -4.52 -11.66 10.45
CA ALA A 309 -5.09 -11.01 9.29
C ALA A 309 -4.31 -11.43 8.03
N ILE A 310 -5.02 -11.76 6.96
CA ILE A 310 -4.41 -12.02 5.66
C ILE A 310 -3.78 -10.75 5.10
N TYR A 311 -4.40 -9.61 5.36
CA TYR A 311 -3.89 -8.32 4.94
C TYR A 311 -4.46 -7.20 5.80
N VAL A 312 -3.77 -6.06 5.77
CA VAL A 312 -4.19 -4.82 6.41
C VAL A 312 -4.51 -3.81 5.32
N GLU A 313 -5.61 -3.07 5.46
CA GLU A 313 -5.96 -1.98 4.56
C GLU A 313 -6.21 -0.68 5.32
N LEU A 314 -5.90 0.44 4.67
CA LEU A 314 -6.18 1.77 5.15
C LEU A 314 -6.22 2.76 4.00
N ASP A 315 -6.92 3.87 4.21
CA ASP A 315 -7.12 4.92 3.23
C ASP A 315 -6.54 6.22 3.81
N ILE A 316 -5.47 6.73 3.20
CA ILE A 316 -4.68 7.87 3.71
C ILE A 316 -4.94 9.09 2.82
N LEU A 317 -5.12 10.28 3.42
CA LEU A 317 -5.26 11.50 2.66
C LEU A 317 -3.95 11.80 1.90
N ALA A 318 -4.05 12.21 0.62
CA ALA A 318 -2.88 12.53 -0.20
C ALA A 318 -2.03 13.68 0.36
N THR A 319 -2.61 14.50 1.24
CA THR A 319 -1.96 15.60 1.96
C THR A 319 -1.12 15.13 3.15
N ALA A 320 -1.31 13.90 3.64
CA ALA A 320 -0.60 13.33 4.78
C ALA A 320 0.73 12.66 4.38
N THR A 321 1.63 13.43 3.78
CA THR A 321 2.89 12.91 3.17
C THR A 321 3.75 12.09 4.13
N ARG A 322 3.79 12.47 5.42
CA ARG A 322 4.51 11.72 6.45
C ARG A 322 3.88 10.35 6.71
N LEU A 323 2.56 10.26 6.82
CA LEU A 323 1.86 8.98 7.02
C LEU A 323 1.94 8.10 5.77
N LEU A 324 1.86 8.68 4.56
CA LEU A 324 2.10 7.96 3.30
C LEU A 324 3.50 7.32 3.29
N LYS A 325 4.53 8.04 3.74
CA LYS A 325 5.89 7.51 3.85
C LYS A 325 6.02 6.43 4.93
N VAL A 326 5.33 6.56 6.06
CA VAL A 326 5.25 5.51 7.10
C VAL A 326 4.64 4.23 6.54
N ALA A 327 3.55 4.34 5.76
CA ALA A 327 2.91 3.19 5.13
C ALA A 327 3.90 2.45 4.20
N GLU A 328 4.63 3.17 3.35
CA GLU A 328 5.69 2.58 2.51
C GLU A 328 6.80 1.88 3.34
N GLN A 329 7.27 2.53 4.41
CA GLN A 329 8.31 2.01 5.31
C GLN A 329 7.88 0.71 5.99
N LEU A 330 6.61 0.62 6.40
CA LEU A 330 5.99 -0.57 6.99
C LEU A 330 5.61 -1.63 5.95
N GLY A 331 5.82 -1.37 4.65
CA GLY A 331 5.59 -2.32 3.58
C GLY A 331 4.13 -2.43 3.13
N TYR A 332 3.34 -1.39 3.34
CA TYR A 332 2.10 -1.21 2.62
C TYR A 332 2.40 -0.82 1.17
N VAL A 333 1.52 -1.20 0.26
CA VAL A 333 1.58 -0.89 -1.16
C VAL A 333 0.37 -0.03 -1.50
N PRO A 334 0.55 1.11 -2.20
CA PRO A 334 -0.58 1.85 -2.73
C PRO A 334 -1.26 1.02 -3.82
N VAL A 335 -2.55 0.79 -3.67
CA VAL A 335 -3.38 -0.03 -4.57
C VAL A 335 -4.42 0.78 -5.33
N GLY A 336 -4.54 2.08 -5.05
CA GLY A 336 -5.40 2.98 -5.81
C GLY A 336 -5.22 4.43 -5.39
N TYR A 337 -5.47 5.35 -6.33
CA TYR A 337 -5.49 6.78 -6.10
C TYR A 337 -6.87 7.34 -6.44
N LEU A 338 -7.48 8.07 -5.51
CA LEU A 338 -8.90 8.35 -5.51
C LEU A 338 -9.15 9.85 -5.37
N PRO A 339 -9.32 10.58 -6.50
CA PRO A 339 -9.42 12.03 -6.48
C PRO A 339 -10.72 12.55 -5.85
N GLY A 340 -10.62 13.40 -4.83
CA GLY A 340 -11.77 14.04 -4.18
C GLY A 340 -12.61 13.13 -3.28
N PHE A 341 -12.02 12.06 -2.75
CA PHE A 341 -12.74 11.02 -2.00
C PHE A 341 -12.86 11.28 -0.49
N TYR A 342 -12.35 12.41 -0.03
CA TYR A 342 -12.50 12.88 1.34
C TYR A 342 -13.21 14.24 1.35
N SER A 343 -14.18 14.43 2.25
CA SER A 343 -14.84 15.72 2.49
C SER A 343 -15.21 15.89 3.97
N LYS A 344 -14.71 16.93 4.63
CA LYS A 344 -15.10 17.35 5.98
C LYS A 344 -15.00 18.87 6.12
N ALA A 345 -16.06 19.54 6.57
CA ALA A 345 -16.10 20.99 6.84
C ALA A 345 -15.44 21.84 5.72
N ASP A 346 -15.90 21.63 4.49
CA ASP A 346 -15.42 22.26 3.24
C ASP A 346 -13.99 21.88 2.78
N HIS A 347 -13.30 21.00 3.51
CA HIS A 347 -12.04 20.43 3.07
C HIS A 347 -12.27 19.20 2.21
N VAL A 348 -11.97 19.30 0.91
CA VAL A 348 -11.94 18.16 -0.01
C VAL A 348 -10.49 17.72 -0.25
N ALA A 349 -10.23 16.42 -0.17
CA ALA A 349 -8.91 15.86 -0.43
C ALA A 349 -8.97 14.57 -1.26
N ASP A 350 -7.88 14.33 -1.98
CA ASP A 350 -7.64 13.05 -2.65
C ASP A 350 -7.22 11.98 -1.61
N VAL A 351 -7.55 10.72 -1.86
CA VAL A 351 -7.27 9.60 -0.98
C VAL A 351 -6.40 8.57 -1.69
N VAL A 352 -5.41 8.03 -0.98
CA VAL A 352 -4.58 6.92 -1.45
C VAL A 352 -4.95 5.67 -0.67
N LYS A 353 -5.40 4.63 -1.38
CA LYS A 353 -5.70 3.34 -0.77
C LYS A 353 -4.44 2.51 -0.64
N PHE A 354 -4.18 2.00 0.57
CA PHE A 354 -3.04 1.14 0.87
C PHE A 354 -3.46 -0.25 1.33
N VAL A 355 -2.64 -1.23 0.96
CA VAL A 355 -2.78 -2.62 1.39
C VAL A 355 -1.41 -3.19 1.76
N LYS A 356 -1.32 -3.88 2.89
CA LYS A 356 -0.18 -4.72 3.26
C LYS A 356 -0.63 -6.17 3.32
N LEU A 357 -0.03 -7.02 2.49
CA LEU A 357 -0.33 -8.46 2.48
C LEU A 357 0.56 -9.19 3.50
N ASN A 358 -0.06 -10.05 4.30
CA ASN A 358 0.60 -10.97 5.22
C ASN A 358 0.72 -12.39 4.64
N MET A 359 0.30 -12.58 3.39
CA MET A 359 0.44 -13.85 2.65
C MET A 359 1.10 -13.64 1.27
N PRO A 360 1.73 -14.67 0.70
CA PRO A 360 2.31 -14.58 -0.63
C PRO A 360 1.27 -14.27 -1.71
N TYR A 361 1.58 -13.30 -2.57
CA TYR A 361 0.78 -12.84 -3.72
C TYR A 361 1.38 -13.13 -5.10
N SER A 362 0.65 -13.80 -5.97
CA SER A 362 0.94 -13.88 -7.40
C SER A 362 -0.26 -13.38 -8.18
N LEU A 363 0.01 -12.65 -9.26
CA LEU A 363 -1.02 -12.32 -10.23
C LEU A 363 -1.27 -13.54 -11.12
N ASP A 364 -2.46 -14.13 -11.01
CA ASP A 364 -2.92 -15.17 -11.94
C ASP A 364 -3.26 -14.55 -13.31
N SER A 365 -3.36 -15.38 -14.35
CA SER A 365 -3.80 -14.89 -15.67
C SER A 365 -5.19 -14.27 -15.56
N ALA A 366 -5.28 -12.97 -15.83
CA ALA A 366 -6.52 -12.19 -15.77
C ALA A 366 -6.84 -11.57 -17.14
N ASP A 367 -8.12 -11.60 -17.50
CA ASP A 367 -8.67 -10.98 -18.70
C ASP A 367 -8.84 -9.48 -18.49
N LEU A 368 -7.71 -8.77 -18.48
CA LEU A 368 -7.65 -7.33 -18.26
C LEU A 368 -7.73 -6.57 -19.58
N THR A 369 -8.57 -5.53 -19.60
CA THR A 369 -8.59 -4.49 -20.64
C THR A 369 -7.27 -3.71 -20.67
N THR A 370 -7.05 -2.90 -21.69
CA THR A 370 -5.86 -2.03 -21.76
C THR A 370 -5.81 -1.03 -20.61
N GLN A 371 -6.96 -0.51 -20.17
CA GLN A 371 -7.01 0.46 -19.07
C GLN A 371 -6.69 -0.22 -17.73
N SER A 372 -7.38 -1.31 -17.40
CA SER A 372 -7.17 -2.00 -16.12
C SER A 372 -5.79 -2.64 -16.01
N ARG A 373 -5.24 -3.14 -17.12
CA ARG A 373 -3.89 -3.73 -17.16
C ARG A 373 -2.80 -2.78 -16.69
N LYS A 374 -2.82 -1.50 -17.11
CA LYS A 374 -1.83 -0.50 -16.68
C LYS A 374 -1.81 -0.34 -15.16
N VAL A 375 -2.99 -0.29 -14.54
CA VAL A 375 -3.14 -0.15 -13.08
C VAL A 375 -2.65 -1.41 -12.38
N VAL A 376 -3.06 -2.58 -12.86
CA VAL A 376 -2.66 -3.88 -12.28
C VAL A 376 -1.14 -4.07 -12.36
N GLU A 377 -0.50 -3.73 -13.47
CA GLU A 377 0.95 -3.86 -13.65
C GLU A 377 1.75 -2.99 -12.66
N ILE A 378 1.29 -1.76 -12.39
CA ILE A 378 1.93 -0.89 -11.38
C ILE A 378 1.83 -1.52 -10.00
N VAL A 379 0.62 -1.93 -9.61
CA VAL A 379 0.38 -2.47 -8.28
C VAL A 379 1.06 -3.83 -8.09
N ASP A 380 1.02 -4.71 -9.10
CA ASP A 380 1.69 -6.02 -9.06
C ASP A 380 3.20 -5.83 -8.91
N ARG A 381 3.80 -4.96 -9.71
CA ARG A 381 5.23 -4.61 -9.57
C ARG A 381 5.53 -4.14 -8.16
N ASN A 382 4.72 -3.25 -7.59
CA ASN A 382 4.89 -2.73 -6.23
C ASN A 382 4.77 -3.83 -5.15
N PHE A 383 3.97 -4.88 -5.35
CA PHE A 383 3.92 -6.03 -4.45
C PHE A 383 5.09 -7.01 -4.65
N GLN A 384 5.53 -7.29 -5.87
CA GLN A 384 6.71 -8.12 -6.11
C GLN A 384 7.97 -7.49 -5.50
N ASP A 385 8.03 -6.17 -5.61
CA ASP A 385 8.98 -5.28 -4.94
C ASP A 385 9.03 -5.43 -3.41
N GLN A 386 7.95 -5.91 -2.77
CA GLN A 386 7.90 -6.26 -1.35
C GLN A 386 8.40 -7.68 -1.10
N LYS A 387 8.09 -8.64 -1.99
CA LYS A 387 8.40 -10.07 -1.86
C LYS A 387 9.87 -10.44 -1.97
N VAL A 388 10.64 -9.69 -2.76
CA VAL A 388 12.11 -9.83 -2.81
C VAL A 388 12.73 -9.64 -1.41
N GLY A 389 11.94 -9.11 -0.46
CA GLY A 389 12.31 -8.71 0.88
C GLY A 389 12.64 -9.79 1.91
N VAL A 390 11.76 -10.70 2.32
CA VAL A 390 11.85 -11.23 3.71
C VAL A 390 13.18 -11.95 4.04
N ALA A 391 13.63 -12.88 3.20
CA ALA A 391 14.88 -13.60 3.44
C ALA A 391 16.11 -12.70 3.29
N ILE A 392 16.13 -11.82 2.28
CA ILE A 392 17.26 -10.92 2.06
C ILE A 392 17.27 -9.78 3.09
N ILE A 393 16.12 -9.22 3.46
CA ILE A 393 15.95 -8.20 4.51
C ILE A 393 16.46 -8.73 5.84
N ASN A 394 16.06 -9.93 6.25
CA ASN A 394 16.54 -10.50 7.52
C ASN A 394 18.07 -10.64 7.51
N LEU A 395 18.61 -11.03 6.37
CA LEU A 395 20.04 -11.15 6.13
C LEU A 395 20.74 -9.77 6.10
N LEU A 396 20.15 -8.75 5.47
CA LEU A 396 20.67 -7.37 5.43
C LEU A 396 20.59 -6.69 6.79
N ARG A 397 19.52 -6.93 7.55
CA ARG A 397 19.29 -6.36 8.89
C ARG A 397 20.40 -6.75 9.86
N GLY A 398 20.99 -7.93 9.69
CA GLY A 398 22.13 -8.39 10.47
C GLY A 398 23.47 -7.72 10.11
N LEU A 399 23.53 -6.92 9.05
CA LEU A 399 24.77 -6.31 8.57
C LEU A 399 24.98 -4.91 9.17
N PRO A 400 26.14 -4.63 9.79
CA PRO A 400 26.47 -3.33 10.38
C PRO A 400 26.25 -2.11 9.47
N ILE A 401 26.48 -2.27 8.16
CA ILE A 401 26.30 -1.20 7.18
C ILE A 401 24.83 -0.76 7.02
N PHE A 402 23.87 -1.61 7.38
CA PHE A 402 22.45 -1.36 7.24
C PHE A 402 21.73 -1.15 8.58
N VAL A 403 22.48 -1.04 9.69
CA VAL A 403 21.92 -0.73 11.01
C VAL A 403 21.23 0.64 10.98
N GLY A 404 20.01 0.70 11.50
CA GLY A 404 19.18 1.90 11.52
C GLY A 404 18.24 2.05 10.32
N LEU A 405 18.29 1.13 9.35
CA LEU A 405 17.34 1.10 8.24
C LEU A 405 16.09 0.27 8.57
N GLY A 406 14.92 0.77 8.19
CA GLY A 406 13.65 0.03 8.24
C GLY A 406 13.48 -0.94 7.06
N ASP A 407 12.45 -1.78 7.08
CA ASP A 407 12.24 -2.83 6.06
C ASP A 407 12.05 -2.28 4.65
N GLY A 408 11.36 -1.14 4.50
CA GLY A 408 11.25 -0.46 3.22
C GLY A 408 12.61 0.00 2.67
N GLU A 409 13.50 0.47 3.53
CA GLU A 409 14.82 0.95 3.17
C GLU A 409 15.78 -0.20 2.88
N LEU A 410 15.73 -1.26 3.70
CA LEU A 410 16.45 -2.52 3.46
C LEU A 410 16.06 -3.14 2.12
N ARG A 411 14.78 -3.05 1.71
CA ARG A 411 14.33 -3.48 0.38
C ARG A 411 14.95 -2.66 -0.74
N LYS A 412 15.02 -1.34 -0.59
CA LYS A 412 15.69 -0.46 -1.57
C LYS A 412 17.16 -0.84 -1.69
N MET A 413 17.84 -1.06 -0.57
CA MET A 413 19.23 -1.54 -0.57
C MET A 413 19.39 -2.92 -1.19
N ALA A 414 18.48 -3.85 -0.92
CA ALA A 414 18.50 -5.19 -1.51
C ALA A 414 18.45 -5.14 -3.04
N ARG A 415 17.69 -4.20 -3.63
CA ARG A 415 17.61 -4.04 -5.10
C ARG A 415 18.86 -3.42 -5.72
N LEU A 416 19.59 -2.60 -4.97
CA LEU A 416 20.87 -2.04 -5.43
C LEU A 416 22.00 -3.08 -5.42
N CYS A 417 21.86 -4.10 -4.58
CA CYS A 417 22.87 -5.13 -4.40
C CYS A 417 22.65 -6.30 -5.37
N THR A 418 23.73 -6.79 -5.97
CA THR A 418 23.72 -8.05 -6.72
C THR A 418 24.53 -9.10 -5.96
N GLN A 419 24.09 -10.35 -5.99
CA GLN A 419 24.85 -11.44 -5.38
C GLN A 419 25.88 -12.01 -6.36
N LYS A 420 27.13 -12.17 -5.91
CA LYS A 420 28.17 -12.90 -6.64
C LYS A 420 28.76 -14.02 -5.80
N LEU A 421 29.12 -15.13 -6.45
CA LEU A 421 29.77 -16.27 -5.84
C LEU A 421 31.22 -16.35 -6.31
N TYR A 422 32.12 -16.63 -5.38
CA TYR A 422 33.56 -16.79 -5.62
C TYR A 422 34.05 -18.12 -5.06
N ARG A 423 34.90 -18.81 -5.80
CA ARG A 423 35.57 -20.04 -5.39
C ARG A 423 36.78 -19.71 -4.49
N PRO A 424 37.27 -20.67 -3.69
CA PRO A 424 38.56 -20.51 -3.00
C PRO A 424 39.68 -20.16 -4.00
N ASN A 425 40.55 -19.23 -3.61
CA ASN A 425 41.62 -18.63 -4.39
C ASN A 425 41.17 -17.84 -5.63
N GLU A 426 39.87 -17.61 -5.80
CA GLU A 426 39.37 -16.75 -6.87
C GLU A 426 39.59 -15.28 -6.50
N GLN A 427 40.21 -14.55 -7.42
CA GLN A 427 40.50 -13.14 -7.22
C GLN A 427 39.26 -12.29 -7.55
N ILE A 428 38.92 -11.38 -6.65
CA ILE A 428 37.74 -10.51 -6.76
C ILE A 428 38.10 -9.22 -7.53
N PHE A 429 39.24 -8.60 -7.20
CA PHE A 429 39.83 -7.48 -7.93
C PHE A 429 41.35 -7.39 -7.70
N LYS A 430 42.05 -6.70 -8.62
CA LYS A 430 43.48 -6.39 -8.54
C LYS A 430 43.71 -4.98 -8.04
N LYS A 431 44.90 -4.75 -7.50
CA LYS A 431 45.44 -3.41 -7.33
C LYS A 431 45.54 -2.72 -8.69
N GLY A 432 45.07 -1.48 -8.78
CA GLY A 432 45.02 -0.71 -10.01
C GLY A 432 43.71 -0.83 -10.81
N ASP A 433 42.82 -1.78 -10.49
CA ASP A 433 41.50 -1.86 -11.14
C ASP A 433 40.64 -0.63 -10.82
N SER A 434 39.65 -0.32 -11.66
CA SER A 434 38.61 0.64 -11.32
C SER A 434 37.79 0.12 -10.13
N GLY A 435 37.48 0.99 -9.17
CA GLY A 435 36.77 0.59 -7.95
C GLY A 435 35.36 1.16 -7.86
N GLU A 436 34.55 0.94 -8.90
CA GLU A 436 33.17 1.44 -8.99
C GLU A 436 32.16 0.60 -8.19
N GLU A 437 32.62 -0.37 -7.41
CA GLU A 437 31.76 -1.15 -6.52
C GLU A 437 32.39 -1.44 -5.15
N ALA A 438 31.52 -1.52 -4.15
CA ALA A 438 31.82 -2.07 -2.83
C ALA A 438 31.23 -3.47 -2.66
N PHE A 439 31.85 -4.24 -1.78
CA PHE A 439 31.49 -5.64 -1.54
C PHE A 439 31.16 -5.86 -0.07
N ILE A 440 30.11 -6.63 0.22
CA ILE A 440 29.77 -7.06 1.56
C ILE A 440 29.83 -8.58 1.62
N VAL A 441 30.59 -9.12 2.57
CA VAL A 441 30.73 -10.57 2.73
C VAL A 441 29.48 -11.13 3.41
N MET A 442 28.71 -11.94 2.70
CA MET A 442 27.57 -12.66 3.30
C MET A 442 28.01 -13.97 3.96
N ARG A 443 28.91 -14.67 3.28
CA ARG A 443 29.49 -15.93 3.73
C ARG A 443 30.88 -16.06 3.14
N GLY A 444 31.83 -16.61 3.90
CA GLY A 444 33.18 -16.88 3.45
C GLY A 444 34.20 -15.93 4.06
N GLN A 445 35.37 -15.85 3.43
CA GLN A 445 36.51 -15.09 3.92
C GLN A 445 37.29 -14.53 2.74
N ILE A 446 37.63 -13.23 2.83
CA ILE A 446 38.37 -12.49 1.81
C ILE A 446 39.69 -11.99 2.40
N ASP A 447 40.77 -12.26 1.69
CA ASP A 447 42.12 -11.84 2.04
C ASP A 447 42.48 -10.59 1.23
N ILE A 448 42.95 -9.54 1.91
CA ILE A 448 43.42 -8.30 1.30
C ILE A 448 44.95 -8.31 1.27
N GLN A 449 45.55 -8.13 0.10
CA GLN A 449 47.00 -8.25 -0.13
C GLN A 449 47.55 -7.00 -0.83
N LEU A 450 48.75 -6.55 -0.49
CA LEU A 450 49.35 -5.36 -1.12
C LEU A 450 50.00 -5.65 -2.48
N GLU A 451 50.49 -6.88 -2.63
CA GLU A 451 51.08 -7.43 -3.84
C GLU A 451 50.43 -8.79 -4.13
N GLU A 452 50.44 -9.23 -5.39
CA GLU A 452 49.90 -10.52 -5.81
C GLU A 452 50.60 -11.67 -5.05
N ASP A 453 49.82 -12.63 -4.53
CA ASP A 453 50.28 -13.77 -3.73
C ASP A 453 51.09 -13.43 -2.46
N SER A 454 50.99 -12.19 -1.96
CA SER A 454 51.62 -11.77 -0.71
C SER A 454 50.81 -12.17 0.52
N LYS A 455 51.43 -12.15 1.71
CA LYS A 455 50.71 -12.38 2.96
C LYS A 455 49.58 -11.36 3.12
N PRO A 456 48.37 -11.79 3.55
CA PRO A 456 47.27 -10.87 3.74
C PRO A 456 47.58 -9.84 4.83
N ILE A 457 47.33 -8.57 4.52
CA ILE A 457 47.41 -7.45 5.47
C ILE A 457 46.11 -7.29 6.25
N ALA A 458 45.01 -7.84 5.74
CA ALA A 458 43.72 -7.91 6.42
C ALA A 458 42.93 -9.13 5.96
N ILE A 459 42.11 -9.65 6.87
CA ILE A 459 41.15 -10.73 6.61
C ILE A 459 39.76 -10.18 6.87
N ILE A 460 38.88 -10.28 5.87
CA ILE A 460 37.51 -9.77 5.91
C ILE A 460 36.54 -10.96 6.00
N GLN A 461 35.74 -10.98 7.05
CA GLN A 461 34.78 -12.06 7.34
C GLN A 461 33.34 -11.62 7.08
N SER A 462 32.41 -12.58 7.15
CA SER A 462 30.97 -12.35 7.05
C SER A 462 30.51 -11.13 7.88
N GLY A 463 29.63 -10.32 7.30
CA GLY A 463 29.11 -9.10 7.91
C GLY A 463 29.94 -7.85 7.63
N LYS A 464 31.14 -7.96 7.06
CA LYS A 464 32.04 -6.83 6.81
C LYS A 464 32.00 -6.37 5.35
N ILE A 465 32.21 -5.07 5.17
CA ILE A 465 32.38 -4.41 3.87
C ILE A 465 33.87 -4.33 3.50
N PHE A 466 34.19 -4.45 2.21
CA PHE A 466 35.51 -4.16 1.66
C PHE A 466 35.40 -3.50 0.27
N GLY A 467 36.49 -2.85 -0.16
CA GLY A 467 36.50 -2.08 -1.41
C GLY A 467 35.82 -0.71 -1.30
N GLU A 468 35.44 -0.31 -0.09
CA GLU A 468 34.73 0.92 0.22
C GLU A 468 35.52 2.20 -0.10
N LEU A 469 36.85 2.16 -0.05
CA LEU A 469 37.68 3.35 -0.30
C LEU A 469 37.47 3.87 -1.73
N ALA A 470 37.74 3.01 -2.72
CA ALA A 470 37.55 3.33 -4.13
C ALA A 470 36.08 3.61 -4.47
N PHE A 471 35.15 2.89 -3.83
CA PHE A 471 33.72 3.14 -3.97
C PHE A 471 33.32 4.56 -3.51
N LEU A 472 33.98 5.12 -2.49
CA LEU A 472 33.69 6.46 -1.97
C LEU A 472 34.40 7.56 -2.77
N ASP A 473 35.70 7.42 -3.03
CA ASP A 473 36.53 8.50 -3.60
C ASP A 473 36.70 8.41 -5.13
N GLY A 474 36.51 7.24 -5.72
CA GLY A 474 36.58 6.98 -7.17
C GLY A 474 38.00 6.68 -7.63
N ALA A 475 38.93 6.46 -6.69
CA ALA A 475 40.30 6.09 -6.99
C ALA A 475 40.39 4.64 -7.48
N LEU A 476 41.56 4.28 -8.01
CA LEU A 476 41.88 2.89 -8.34
C LEU A 476 42.01 2.05 -7.06
N ARG A 477 41.77 0.74 -7.17
CA ARG A 477 41.99 -0.22 -6.07
C ARG A 477 43.44 -0.13 -5.58
N ASN A 478 43.64 -0.06 -4.27
CA ASN A 478 44.96 0.07 -3.65
C ASN A 478 45.59 -1.28 -3.23
N ALA A 479 44.85 -2.38 -3.38
CA ALA A 479 45.23 -3.71 -2.94
C ALA A 479 44.52 -4.77 -3.80
N PHE A 480 44.95 -6.02 -3.68
CA PHE A 480 44.28 -7.20 -4.21
C PHE A 480 43.26 -7.73 -3.19
N ALA A 481 42.14 -8.26 -3.68
CA ALA A 481 41.19 -9.01 -2.85
C ALA A 481 41.00 -10.41 -3.43
N VAL A 482 41.24 -11.43 -2.59
CA VAL A 482 41.18 -12.84 -2.98
C VAL A 482 40.27 -13.59 -2.03
N ALA A 483 39.38 -14.42 -2.55
CA ALA A 483 38.51 -15.26 -1.73
C ALA A 483 39.32 -16.44 -1.17
N SER A 484 39.75 -16.40 0.08
CA SER A 484 40.48 -17.51 0.72
C SER A 484 39.58 -18.72 1.01
N GLN A 485 38.25 -18.53 0.98
CA GLN A 485 37.24 -19.58 1.05
C GLN A 485 36.14 -19.37 0.01
N ALA A 486 35.33 -20.40 -0.23
CA ALA A 486 34.12 -20.26 -1.05
C ALA A 486 33.22 -19.17 -0.43
N SER A 487 32.97 -18.12 -1.21
CA SER A 487 32.41 -16.87 -0.69
C SER A 487 31.18 -16.43 -1.48
N ILE A 488 30.22 -15.87 -0.75
CA ILE A 488 29.03 -15.22 -1.29
C ILE A 488 29.12 -13.74 -0.90
N LEU A 489 29.14 -12.87 -1.91
CA LEU A 489 29.25 -11.43 -1.74
C LEU A 489 28.00 -10.72 -2.24
N LEU A 490 27.59 -9.67 -1.55
CA LEU A 490 26.73 -8.63 -2.13
C LEU A 490 27.61 -7.55 -2.74
N VAL A 491 27.27 -7.13 -3.95
CA VAL A 491 27.99 -6.14 -4.73
C VAL A 491 27.09 -4.93 -4.92
N MET A 492 27.56 -3.76 -4.45
CA MET A 492 26.86 -2.49 -4.56
C MET A 492 27.62 -1.58 -5.53
N GLN A 493 26.95 -1.17 -6.61
CA GLN A 493 27.51 -0.30 -7.64
C GLN A 493 27.42 1.16 -7.22
N ARG A 494 28.51 1.92 -7.42
CA ARG A 494 28.63 3.34 -7.03
C ARG A 494 27.57 4.21 -7.71
N LEU A 495 27.40 4.06 -9.03
CA LEU A 495 26.41 4.83 -9.79
C LEU A 495 24.99 4.60 -9.25
N ALA A 496 24.62 3.33 -9.04
CA ALA A 496 23.29 2.98 -8.53
C ALA A 496 23.07 3.47 -7.09
N PHE A 497 24.10 3.45 -6.25
CA PHE A 497 24.04 4.02 -4.91
C PHE A 497 23.92 5.55 -4.93
N ASN A 498 24.70 6.25 -5.75
CA ASN A 498 24.62 7.71 -5.88
C ASN A 498 23.25 8.17 -6.36
N ASP A 499 22.68 7.46 -7.33
CA ASP A 499 21.32 7.67 -7.79
C ASP A 499 20.29 7.51 -6.67
N LEU A 500 20.47 6.52 -5.79
CA LEU A 500 19.60 6.33 -4.63
C LEU A 500 19.80 7.46 -3.61
N VAL A 501 21.03 7.88 -3.33
CA VAL A 501 21.33 8.97 -2.39
C VAL A 501 20.66 10.28 -2.85
N GLN A 502 20.64 10.54 -4.16
CA GLN A 502 19.93 11.70 -4.71
C GLN A 502 18.40 11.63 -4.52
N ARG A 503 17.82 10.43 -4.58
CA ARG A 503 16.36 10.21 -4.45
C ARG A 503 15.91 10.10 -2.98
N GLU A 504 16.75 9.53 -2.12
CA GLU A 504 16.46 9.21 -0.72
C GLU A 504 17.64 9.63 0.19
N PRO A 505 17.82 10.95 0.45
CA PRO A 505 19.01 11.45 1.14
C PRO A 505 19.17 10.91 2.57
N HIS A 506 18.08 10.69 3.30
CA HIS A 506 18.13 10.14 4.65
C HIS A 506 18.73 8.72 4.67
N LEU A 507 18.21 7.84 3.80
CA LEU A 507 18.72 6.47 3.63
C LEU A 507 20.20 6.51 3.25
N GLY A 508 20.57 7.34 2.28
CA GLY A 508 21.95 7.57 1.87
C GLY A 508 22.86 7.98 3.04
N MET A 509 22.41 8.94 3.85
CA MET A 509 23.12 9.41 5.04
C MET A 509 23.34 8.32 6.09
N VAL A 510 22.34 7.47 6.35
CA VAL A 510 22.47 6.35 7.29
C VAL A 510 23.54 5.36 6.80
N VAL A 511 23.49 4.96 5.53
CA VAL A 511 24.48 4.03 4.95
C VAL A 511 25.88 4.65 4.95
N MET A 512 26.03 5.90 4.52
CA MET A 512 27.31 6.63 4.51
C MET A 512 27.90 6.78 5.91
N LYS A 513 27.06 7.11 6.90
CA LYS A 513 27.47 7.14 8.32
C LYS A 513 28.00 5.78 8.77
N ASN A 514 27.32 4.69 8.41
CA ASN A 514 27.74 3.35 8.80
C ASN A 514 29.06 2.92 8.13
N ILE A 515 29.28 3.30 6.86
CA ILE A 515 30.56 3.11 6.17
C ILE A 515 31.66 3.92 6.87
N ALA A 516 31.41 5.18 7.21
CA ALA A 516 32.37 6.03 7.92
C ALA A 516 32.75 5.46 9.30
N LEU A 517 31.78 4.91 10.03
CA LEU A 517 32.02 4.22 11.31
C LEU A 517 32.88 2.96 11.13
N ASP A 518 32.63 2.15 10.10
CA ASP A 518 33.44 0.97 9.78
C ASP A 518 34.89 1.34 9.43
N LEU A 519 35.09 2.35 8.57
CA LEU A 519 36.40 2.91 8.25
C LEU A 519 37.13 3.44 9.48
N SER A 520 36.43 4.15 10.36
CA SER A 520 37.00 4.65 11.62
C SER A 520 37.50 3.50 12.52
N ASN A 521 36.76 2.40 12.57
CA ASN A 521 37.16 1.20 13.31
C ASN A 521 38.38 0.50 12.69
N LYS A 522 38.41 0.36 11.36
CA LYS A 522 39.57 -0.19 10.63
C LYS A 522 40.84 0.65 10.86
N LEU A 523 40.72 1.97 10.84
CA LEU A 523 41.84 2.88 11.07
C LEU A 523 42.38 2.78 12.51
N ARG A 524 41.50 2.67 13.51
CA ARG A 524 41.90 2.42 14.90
C ARG A 524 42.65 1.09 15.04
N ALA A 525 42.14 0.02 14.44
CA ALA A 525 42.80 -1.29 14.47
C ALA A 525 44.19 -1.25 13.81
N ALA A 526 44.32 -0.61 12.65
CA ALA A 526 45.60 -0.43 11.97
C ALA A 526 46.60 0.37 12.83
N SER A 527 46.14 1.43 13.50
CA SER A 527 47.00 2.25 14.37
C SER A 527 47.58 1.44 15.55
N VAL A 528 46.78 0.54 16.14
CA VAL A 528 47.25 -0.37 17.20
C VAL A 528 48.31 -1.33 16.66
N THR A 529 48.07 -1.95 15.50
CA THR A 529 49.03 -2.86 14.87
C THR A 529 50.37 -2.18 14.58
N ILE A 530 50.34 -0.95 14.05
CA ILE A 530 51.54 -0.14 13.80
C ILE A 530 52.26 0.17 15.12
N GLY A 531 51.53 0.50 16.19
CA GLY A 531 52.11 0.71 17.52
C GLY A 531 52.84 -0.51 18.05
N ASN A 532 52.23 -1.70 17.95
CA ASN A 532 52.82 -2.96 18.39
C ASN A 532 54.07 -3.33 17.58
N LEU A 533 54.07 -3.09 16.26
CA LEU A 533 55.24 -3.32 15.41
C LEU A 533 56.41 -2.41 15.79
N LYS A 534 56.15 -1.14 16.13
CA LYS A 534 57.18 -0.22 16.61
C LYS A 534 57.77 -0.64 17.95
N GLN A 535 56.96 -1.21 18.84
CA GLN A 535 57.43 -1.74 20.13
C GLN A 535 58.20 -3.05 20.00
N ALA A 536 57.88 -3.90 19.01
CA ALA A 536 58.59 -5.15 18.76
C ALA A 536 59.95 -4.96 18.04
N GLN A 537 60.18 -3.77 17.48
CA GLN A 537 61.45 -3.38 16.82
C GLN A 537 62.36 -2.52 17.71
N ALA A 538 61.89 -2.15 18.90
CA ALA A 538 62.65 -1.47 19.95
C ALA A 538 63.08 -2.49 21.00
#